data_AF-A0A8X7T396-F1
#
_entry.id   AF-A0A8X7T396-F1
#
_cell.length_a   1.000
_cell.length_b   1.000
_cell.length_c   1.000
_cell.angle_alpha   90.00
_cell.angle_beta   90.00
_cell.angle_gamma   90.00
#
_symmetry.space_group_name_H-M   'P 1'
#
loop_
_entity.id
_entity.type
_entity.pdbx_description
1 polymer ?
#
loop_
_entity_poly.entity_id
_entity_poly.type
_entity_poly.pdbx_seq_one_letter_code
_entity_poly.pdbx_strand_id
1 'polypeptide(L)'
;MSPYGTVARTGLPSGELLPSSLWPTRHSATTLSVHHLNLVSTLALPVDSDGASLIDHLRSTFSQTIEDGRTYPQEESKAFGAEGKAFEAYFFAADDVFPNYPGRSSHICNGGFVVSHSHRGLSIGSALGKSYLHYAPQLGYKASVFNLVYVNNIASVRIWDNLGFIRAGLIPKAGRLRCEGERGDRGEEEYVDAIVFYKSFE
;
A
#
# COMPACT_ATOMS: atom_id res chain seq x y z
N MET A 1 -4.78 9.69 -8.85
CA MET A 1 -5.27 10.97 -8.27
C MET A 1 -6.66 10.76 -7.71
N SER A 2 -6.96 11.34 -6.54
CA SER A 2 -8.31 11.33 -5.98
C SER A 2 -9.27 12.11 -6.89
N PRO A 3 -10.53 11.66 -7.08
CA PRO A 3 -11.53 12.43 -7.84
C PRO A 3 -11.84 13.80 -7.22
N TYR A 4 -11.33 14.06 -6.02
CA TYR A 4 -11.55 15.29 -5.26
C TYR A 4 -10.34 16.24 -5.23
N GLY A 5 -9.33 16.01 -6.07
CA GLY A 5 -8.10 16.82 -6.12
C GLY A 5 -7.10 16.50 -5.01
N THR A 6 -6.16 17.42 -4.78
CA THR A 6 -5.11 17.25 -3.77
C THR A 6 -5.69 17.27 -2.36
N VAL A 7 -5.44 16.22 -1.59
CA VAL A 7 -5.94 16.09 -0.23
C VAL A 7 -4.88 16.56 0.75
N ALA A 8 -5.15 17.66 1.47
CA ALA A 8 -4.23 18.25 2.44
C ALA A 8 -4.23 17.50 3.79
N ARG A 9 -3.08 17.49 4.48
CA ARG A 9 -2.87 16.84 5.79
C ARG A 9 -3.60 17.55 6.93
N THR A 10 -3.95 16.80 7.99
CA THR A 10 -4.51 17.35 9.24
C THR A 10 -3.72 17.01 10.52
N GLY A 11 -2.64 16.23 10.47
CA GLY A 11 -2.12 15.56 11.69
C GLY A 11 -0.69 15.85 12.19
N LEU A 12 0.30 16.07 11.32
CA LEU A 12 1.70 16.31 11.73
C LEU A 12 2.31 17.49 10.96
N PRO A 13 3.20 18.28 11.57
CA PRO A 13 4.04 19.23 10.84
C PRO A 13 4.81 18.50 9.74
N SER A 14 4.89 19.12 8.56
CA SER A 14 5.66 18.58 7.44
C SER A 14 7.10 18.25 7.88
N GLY A 15 7.48 16.98 7.88
CA GLY A 15 8.87 16.52 8.10
C GLY A 15 9.14 15.68 9.35
N GLU A 16 8.23 15.58 10.30
CA GLU A 16 8.45 14.75 11.52
C GLU A 16 8.18 13.27 11.23
N LEU A 17 9.14 12.40 11.55
CA LEU A 17 9.03 10.96 11.33
C LEU A 17 8.56 10.25 12.61
N LEU A 18 7.65 9.29 12.46
CA LEU A 18 7.29 8.37 13.54
C LEU A 18 8.46 7.42 13.86
N PRO A 19 8.61 7.00 15.14
CA PRO A 19 9.65 6.06 15.53
C PRO A 19 9.46 4.71 14.83
N SER A 20 10.57 4.02 14.58
CA SER A 20 10.53 2.68 13.98
C SER A 20 9.90 1.67 14.93
N SER A 21 9.22 0.67 14.38
CA SER A 21 8.58 -0.40 15.14
C SER A 21 9.10 -1.77 14.74
N LEU A 22 8.97 -2.74 15.64
CA LEU A 22 9.44 -4.11 15.47
C LEU A 22 8.25 -5.07 15.51
N TRP A 23 8.14 -5.92 14.49
CA TRP A 23 7.02 -6.83 14.32
C TRP A 23 7.50 -8.28 14.17
N PRO A 24 7.05 -9.20 15.04
CA PRO A 24 7.42 -10.61 14.93
C PRO A 24 6.77 -11.25 13.70
N THR A 25 7.52 -12.12 13.02
CA THR A 25 6.99 -12.94 11.90
C THR A 25 6.52 -14.30 12.40
N ARG A 26 5.58 -14.93 11.69
CA ARG A 26 5.02 -16.24 12.09
C ARG A 26 6.01 -17.41 11.95
N HIS A 27 7.04 -17.27 11.10
CA HIS A 27 7.83 -18.42 10.62
C HIS A 27 9.32 -18.41 10.97
N SER A 28 9.79 -17.50 11.82
CA SER A 28 11.16 -17.55 12.33
C SER A 28 11.33 -16.69 13.58
N ALA A 29 12.46 -16.82 14.27
CA ALA A 29 12.95 -15.85 15.24
C ALA A 29 13.31 -14.48 14.61
N THR A 30 12.88 -14.23 13.36
CA THR A 30 13.16 -12.99 12.62
C THR A 30 12.08 -11.97 12.93
N THR A 31 12.55 -10.78 13.31
CA THR A 31 11.72 -9.60 13.56
C THR A 31 11.83 -8.67 12.36
N LEU A 32 10.70 -8.17 11.86
CA LEU A 32 10.67 -7.13 10.83
C LEU A 32 10.77 -5.77 11.51
N SER A 33 11.71 -4.95 11.08
CA SER A 33 11.71 -3.51 11.40
C SER A 33 10.89 -2.77 10.35
N VAL A 34 9.98 -1.92 10.82
CA VAL A 34 9.18 -1.04 9.97
C VAL A 34 9.55 0.40 10.29
N HIS A 35 10.05 1.09 9.28
CA HIS A 35 10.54 2.46 9.36
C HIS A 35 9.53 3.39 8.68
N HIS A 36 9.16 4.48 9.36
CA HIS A 36 8.40 5.56 8.75
C HIS A 36 9.38 6.48 8.01
N LEU A 37 9.20 6.65 6.71
CA LEU A 37 10.08 7.42 5.85
C LEU A 37 9.28 8.47 5.08
N ASN A 38 9.91 9.61 4.80
CA ASN A 38 9.43 10.57 3.81
C ASN A 38 10.42 10.65 2.64
N LEU A 39 10.08 11.41 1.59
CA LEU A 39 10.94 11.51 0.41
C LEU A 39 12.35 12.01 0.75
N VAL A 40 12.46 13.02 1.61
CA VAL A 40 13.74 13.61 2.02
C VAL A 40 14.61 12.58 2.75
N SER A 41 14.04 11.88 3.74
CA SER A 41 14.78 10.85 4.49
C SER A 41 15.13 9.65 3.62
N THR A 42 14.28 9.30 2.64
CA THR A 42 14.53 8.18 1.72
C THR A 42 15.68 8.50 0.77
N LEU A 43 15.72 9.71 0.22
CA LEU A 43 16.80 10.15 -0.69
C LEU A 43 18.14 10.36 0.04
N ALA A 44 18.11 10.58 1.35
CA ALA A 44 19.31 10.74 2.17
C ALA A 44 19.98 9.41 2.57
N LEU A 45 19.33 8.27 2.34
CA LEU A 45 19.89 6.96 2.65
C LEU A 45 21.04 6.60 1.70
N PRO A 46 22.07 5.90 2.18
CA PRO A 46 23.15 5.43 1.32
C PRO A 46 22.64 4.46 0.27
N VAL A 47 23.30 4.45 -0.89
CA VAL A 47 23.13 3.42 -1.91
C VAL A 47 23.75 2.09 -1.47
N ASP A 48 23.26 0.98 -2.01
CA ASP A 48 23.85 -0.33 -1.80
C ASP A 48 25.20 -0.51 -2.54
N SER A 49 25.79 -1.70 -2.43
CA SER A 49 27.07 -2.03 -3.06
C SER A 49 27.05 -1.96 -4.59
N ASP A 50 25.87 -2.09 -5.19
CA ASP A 50 25.67 -2.03 -6.65
C ASP A 50 25.29 -0.61 -7.11
N GLY A 51 25.24 0.34 -6.17
CA GLY A 51 24.89 1.74 -6.42
C GLY A 51 23.39 2.01 -6.53
N ALA A 52 22.53 1.05 -6.18
CA ALA A 52 21.09 1.23 -6.20
C ALA A 52 20.59 1.89 -4.91
N SER A 53 19.70 2.87 -5.05
CA SER A 53 19.07 3.54 -3.91
C SER A 53 17.79 2.82 -3.45
N LEU A 54 17.38 3.05 -2.20
CA LEU A 54 16.11 2.52 -1.70
C LEU A 54 14.92 2.97 -2.57
N ILE A 55 14.92 4.23 -3.03
CA ILE A 55 13.82 4.74 -3.87
C ILE A 55 13.74 4.01 -5.22
N ASP A 56 14.88 3.64 -5.81
CA ASP A 56 14.92 2.86 -7.05
C ASP A 56 14.37 1.44 -6.82
N HIS A 57 14.70 0.83 -5.68
CA HIS A 57 14.15 -0.46 -5.31
C HIS A 57 12.62 -0.41 -5.13
N LEU A 58 12.10 0.61 -4.45
CA LEU A 58 10.66 0.80 -4.24
C LEU A 58 9.92 1.05 -5.56
N ARG A 59 10.46 1.91 -6.44
CA ARG A 59 9.92 2.17 -7.78
C ARG A 59 9.88 0.90 -8.63
N SER A 60 10.96 0.12 -8.62
CA SER A 60 11.06 -1.14 -9.36
C SER A 60 10.03 -2.16 -8.85
N THR A 61 9.93 -2.32 -7.53
CA THR A 61 8.98 -3.25 -6.89
C THR A 61 7.53 -2.89 -7.22
N PHE A 62 7.18 -1.61 -7.18
CA PHE A 62 5.84 -1.18 -7.53
C PHE A 62 5.57 -1.29 -9.04
N SER A 63 6.53 -0.96 -9.89
CA SER A 63 6.41 -1.11 -11.35
C SER A 63 6.12 -2.57 -11.72
N GLN A 64 6.82 -3.53 -11.12
CA GLN A 64 6.52 -4.96 -11.29
C GLN A 64 5.11 -5.33 -10.82
N THR A 65 4.65 -4.75 -9.71
CA THR A 65 3.29 -4.97 -9.20
C THR A 65 2.21 -4.46 -10.17
N ILE A 66 2.48 -3.34 -10.85
CA ILE A 66 1.61 -2.80 -11.92
C ILE A 66 1.64 -3.70 -13.16
N GLU A 67 2.82 -4.15 -13.59
CA GLU A 67 2.99 -5.02 -14.76
C GLU A 67 2.34 -6.39 -14.61
N ASP A 68 2.29 -6.91 -13.38
CA ASP A 68 1.53 -8.12 -13.06
C ASP A 68 0.04 -7.92 -13.42
N GLY A 69 -0.52 -6.73 -13.19
CA GLY A 69 -1.91 -6.38 -13.52
C GLY A 69 -2.96 -7.09 -12.66
N ARG A 70 -2.59 -7.45 -11.42
CA ARG A 70 -3.41 -8.35 -10.57
C ARG A 70 -4.03 -7.70 -9.33
N THR A 71 -3.50 -6.58 -8.89
CA THR A 71 -3.79 -6.05 -7.54
C THR A 71 -4.05 -4.55 -7.49
N TYR A 72 -3.46 -3.79 -8.40
CA TYR A 72 -3.60 -2.35 -8.52
C TYR A 72 -4.31 -2.00 -9.84
N PRO A 73 -5.14 -0.94 -9.87
CA PRO A 73 -5.92 -0.57 -11.06
C PRO A 73 -5.09 0.10 -12.17
N GLN A 74 -3.86 0.51 -11.91
CA GLN A 74 -3.02 1.17 -12.89
C GLN A 74 -2.55 0.19 -13.97
N GLU A 75 -2.50 0.63 -15.22
CA GLU A 75 -1.97 -0.16 -16.36
C GLU A 75 -0.55 0.29 -16.77
N GLU A 76 -0.22 1.58 -16.60
CA GLU A 76 1.01 2.18 -17.11
C GLU A 76 2.17 2.13 -16.09
N SER A 77 2.91 1.03 -16.05
CA SER A 77 4.08 0.88 -15.16
C SER A 77 5.17 1.93 -15.43
N LYS A 78 5.33 2.37 -16.69
CA LYS A 78 6.34 3.36 -17.09
C LYS A 78 6.18 4.71 -16.37
N ALA A 79 4.95 5.11 -16.03
CA ALA A 79 4.71 6.34 -15.27
C ALA A 79 5.36 6.29 -13.87
N PHE A 80 5.51 5.09 -13.31
CA PHE A 80 6.11 4.83 -11.99
C PHE A 80 7.58 4.40 -12.06
N GLY A 81 8.13 4.28 -13.28
CA GLY A 81 9.49 3.82 -13.56
C GLY A 81 10.55 4.92 -13.41
N ALA A 82 11.52 4.95 -14.31
CA ALA A 82 12.80 5.68 -14.15
C ALA A 82 12.70 7.18 -13.84
N GLU A 83 11.67 7.89 -14.33
CA GLU A 83 11.47 9.31 -13.99
C GLU A 83 10.90 9.52 -12.58
N GLY A 84 10.23 8.52 -12.01
CA GLY A 84 9.83 8.46 -10.60
C GLY A 84 8.76 9.43 -10.14
N LYS A 85 8.42 10.47 -10.91
CA LYS A 85 7.51 11.55 -10.47
C LYS A 85 6.11 11.04 -10.11
N ALA A 86 5.55 10.09 -10.86
CA ALA A 86 4.24 9.54 -10.50
C ALA A 86 4.33 8.64 -9.26
N PHE A 87 5.45 7.93 -9.06
CA PHE A 87 5.71 7.16 -7.85
C PHE A 87 5.82 8.06 -6.63
N GLU A 88 6.61 9.13 -6.72
CA GLU A 88 6.73 10.12 -5.66
C GLU A 88 5.41 10.81 -5.36
N ALA A 89 4.66 11.20 -6.38
CA ALA A 89 3.33 11.79 -6.20
C ALA A 89 2.29 10.79 -5.67
N TYR A 90 2.55 9.47 -5.74
CA TYR A 90 1.62 8.46 -5.26
C TYR A 90 1.94 8.00 -3.84
N PHE A 91 3.21 7.67 -3.56
CA PHE A 91 3.67 7.17 -2.26
C PHE A 91 4.19 8.26 -1.33
N PHE A 92 4.68 9.39 -1.87
CA PHE A 92 5.29 10.46 -1.09
C PHE A 92 4.54 11.81 -1.16
N ALA A 93 3.41 11.90 -1.87
CA ALA A 93 2.56 13.09 -1.81
C ALA A 93 1.92 13.30 -0.43
N ALA A 94 1.87 12.23 0.38
CA ALA A 94 1.57 12.21 1.79
C ALA A 94 2.45 11.12 2.44
N ASP A 95 2.30 10.83 3.73
CA ASP A 95 2.86 9.60 4.29
C ASP A 95 2.20 8.38 3.60
N ASP A 96 2.78 7.18 3.77
CA ASP A 96 2.18 5.90 3.30
C ASP A 96 0.71 5.70 3.75
N VAL A 97 0.29 6.49 4.75
CA VAL A 97 -1.09 6.69 5.19
C VAL A 97 -1.56 8.10 4.81
N PHE A 98 -2.54 8.15 3.92
CA PHE A 98 -3.04 9.41 3.37
C PHE A 98 -4.56 9.54 3.56
N PRO A 99 -5.10 10.77 3.63
CA PRO A 99 -6.54 10.97 3.73
C PRO A 99 -7.23 10.43 2.46
N ASN A 100 -8.24 9.58 2.63
CA ASN A 100 -8.99 8.99 1.52
C ASN A 100 -9.91 10.01 0.83
N TYR A 101 -10.34 11.03 1.58
CA TYR A 101 -11.27 12.07 1.15
C TYR A 101 -10.81 13.45 1.65
N PRO A 102 -11.21 14.55 0.99
CA PRO A 102 -10.86 15.90 1.42
C PRO A 102 -11.69 16.43 2.58
N GLY A 103 -11.17 17.49 3.20
CA GLY A 103 -11.90 18.39 4.08
C GLY A 103 -12.61 17.66 5.22
N ARG A 104 -13.95 17.69 5.22
CA ARG A 104 -14.81 17.13 6.28
C ARG A 104 -14.63 15.63 6.50
N SER A 105 -14.09 14.91 5.51
CA SER A 105 -13.88 13.46 5.56
C SER A 105 -12.40 13.07 5.62
N SER A 106 -11.50 14.04 5.83
CA SER A 106 -10.04 13.82 5.89
C SER A 106 -9.56 13.00 7.10
N HIS A 107 -10.42 12.83 8.11
CA HIS A 107 -10.14 11.95 9.25
C HIS A 107 -10.20 10.46 8.89
N ILE A 108 -10.68 10.11 7.68
CA ILE A 108 -10.69 8.75 7.14
C ILE A 108 -9.48 8.58 6.24
N CYS A 109 -8.53 7.74 6.62
CA CYS A 109 -7.35 7.45 5.82
C CYS A 109 -7.51 6.27 4.87
N ASN A 110 -6.52 6.11 4.02
CA ASN A 110 -6.25 4.98 3.14
C ASN A 110 -4.73 4.71 3.19
N GLY A 111 -4.30 3.56 2.68
CA GLY A 111 -2.90 3.18 2.57
C GLY A 111 -2.67 2.22 1.42
N GLY A 112 -1.49 2.29 0.82
CA GLY A 112 -1.02 1.36 -0.21
C GLY A 112 -0.03 0.36 0.39
N PHE A 113 -0.08 -0.89 -0.06
CA PHE A 113 0.79 -1.95 0.45
C PHE A 113 1.38 -2.76 -0.69
N VAL A 114 2.70 -2.90 -0.68
CA VAL A 114 3.45 -3.69 -1.65
C VAL A 114 4.43 -4.57 -0.90
N VAL A 115 4.52 -5.84 -1.32
CA VAL A 115 5.53 -6.78 -0.83
C VAL A 115 6.26 -7.34 -2.04
N SER A 116 7.58 -7.18 -2.03
CA SER A 116 8.47 -7.73 -3.07
C SER A 116 8.21 -9.23 -3.28
N HIS A 117 8.17 -9.66 -4.53
CA HIS A 117 7.83 -11.03 -4.91
C HIS A 117 8.72 -12.08 -4.23
N SER A 118 10.01 -11.78 -4.07
CA SER A 118 10.98 -12.67 -3.41
C SER A 118 10.73 -12.89 -1.92
N HIS A 119 9.87 -12.07 -1.30
CA HIS A 119 9.58 -12.12 0.13
C HIS A 119 8.10 -12.39 0.43
N ARG A 120 7.31 -12.78 -0.58
CA ARG A 120 5.92 -13.21 -0.38
C ARG A 120 5.87 -14.55 0.39
N GLY A 121 4.75 -14.82 1.05
CA GLY A 121 4.58 -16.02 1.89
C GLY A 121 5.22 -15.92 3.29
N LEU A 122 6.03 -14.90 3.56
CA LEU A 122 6.73 -14.70 4.84
C LEU A 122 5.92 -13.91 5.88
N SER A 123 4.60 -13.78 5.69
CA SER A 123 3.71 -12.99 6.56
C SER A 123 4.07 -11.49 6.69
N ILE A 124 4.88 -10.94 5.78
CA ILE A 124 5.25 -9.52 5.77
C ILE A 124 4.02 -8.62 5.62
N GLY A 125 3.10 -8.95 4.69
CA GLY A 125 1.87 -8.17 4.51
C GLY A 125 1.03 -8.06 5.79
N SER A 126 0.97 -9.12 6.60
CA SER A 126 0.31 -9.08 7.90
C SER A 126 1.02 -8.17 8.89
N ALA A 127 2.36 -8.12 8.89
CA ALA A 127 3.13 -7.20 9.71
C ALA A 127 2.93 -5.75 9.27
N LEU A 128 2.93 -5.48 7.96
CA LEU A 128 2.62 -4.16 7.41
C LEU A 128 1.21 -3.70 7.79
N GLY A 129 0.21 -4.58 7.70
CA GLY A 129 -1.17 -4.25 8.11
C GLY A 129 -1.28 -3.95 9.60
N LYS A 130 -0.55 -4.66 10.47
CA LYS A 130 -0.47 -4.33 11.91
C LYS A 130 0.24 -3.00 12.16
N SER A 131 1.34 -2.75 11.45
CA SER A 131 2.06 -1.48 11.53
C SER A 131 1.20 -0.31 11.08
N TYR A 132 0.38 -0.50 10.06
CA TYR A 132 -0.59 0.49 9.61
C TYR A 132 -1.60 0.84 10.72
N LEU A 133 -2.17 -0.17 11.39
CA LEU A 133 -3.08 0.05 12.52
C LEU A 133 -2.39 0.69 13.73
N HIS A 134 -1.07 0.52 13.85
CA HIS A 134 -0.29 1.20 14.88
C HIS A 134 -0.08 2.68 14.56
N TYR A 135 0.33 3.01 13.32
CA TYR A 135 0.69 4.38 12.95
C TYR A 135 -0.50 5.26 12.56
N ALA A 136 -1.51 4.75 11.86
CA ALA A 136 -2.60 5.56 11.35
C ALA A 136 -3.35 6.39 12.44
N PRO A 137 -3.65 5.84 13.64
CA PRO A 137 -4.25 6.63 14.71
C PRO A 137 -3.30 7.70 15.28
N GLN A 138 -1.98 7.42 15.32
CA GLN A 138 -0.96 8.37 15.79
C GLN A 138 -0.81 9.56 14.82
N LEU A 139 -1.10 9.35 13.54
CA LEU A 139 -1.18 10.40 12.53
C LEU A 139 -2.47 11.23 12.62
N GLY A 140 -3.35 10.94 13.58
CA GLY A 140 -4.58 11.69 13.85
C GLY A 140 -5.83 11.18 13.12
N TYR A 141 -5.72 10.11 12.34
CA TYR A 141 -6.87 9.51 11.67
C TYR A 141 -7.78 8.78 12.64
N LYS A 142 -9.08 8.74 12.33
CA LYS A 142 -10.13 8.11 13.16
C LYS A 142 -10.68 6.83 12.55
N ALA A 143 -10.51 6.65 11.24
CA ALA A 143 -10.93 5.45 10.54
C ALA A 143 -10.10 5.25 9.28
N SER A 144 -10.23 4.07 8.67
CA SER A 144 -9.61 3.70 7.40
C SER A 144 -10.64 3.16 6.43
N VAL A 145 -10.48 3.49 5.14
CA VAL A 145 -11.19 2.87 4.02
C VAL A 145 -10.20 2.41 2.95
N PHE A 146 -10.32 1.15 2.52
CA PHE A 146 -9.67 0.66 1.31
C PHE A 146 -10.72 0.50 0.22
N ASN A 147 -10.61 1.31 -0.84
CA ASN A 147 -11.67 1.43 -1.84
C ASN A 147 -11.75 0.24 -2.82
N LEU A 148 -10.61 -0.35 -3.18
CA LEU A 148 -10.51 -1.35 -4.26
C LEU A 148 -9.64 -2.53 -3.83
N VAL A 149 -10.14 -3.38 -2.94
CA VAL A 149 -9.50 -4.67 -2.64
C VAL A 149 -10.16 -5.76 -3.48
N TYR A 150 -9.54 -6.13 -4.58
CA TYR A 150 -10.07 -7.13 -5.50
C TYR A 150 -10.25 -8.50 -4.83
N VAL A 151 -11.37 -9.18 -5.12
CA VAL A 151 -11.75 -10.43 -4.45
C VAL A 151 -10.78 -11.59 -4.74
N ASN A 152 -10.08 -11.55 -5.88
CA ASN A 152 -9.07 -12.54 -6.24
C ASN A 152 -7.70 -12.29 -5.56
N ASN A 153 -7.50 -11.14 -4.89
CA ASN A 153 -6.34 -10.89 -4.04
C ASN A 153 -6.55 -11.52 -2.66
N ILE A 154 -6.56 -12.86 -2.62
CA ILE A 154 -6.88 -13.66 -1.43
C ILE A 154 -5.99 -13.29 -0.23
N ALA A 155 -4.72 -12.97 -0.47
CA ALA A 155 -3.80 -12.57 0.59
C ALA A 155 -4.24 -11.26 1.28
N SER A 156 -4.53 -10.22 0.49
CA SER A 156 -4.99 -8.92 0.99
C SER A 156 -6.33 -9.05 1.72
N VAL A 157 -7.29 -9.75 1.12
CA VAL A 157 -8.62 -10.00 1.72
C VAL A 157 -8.48 -10.66 3.10
N ARG A 158 -7.67 -11.72 3.21
CA ARG A 158 -7.41 -12.41 4.49
C ARG A 158 -6.74 -11.52 5.51
N ILE A 159 -5.81 -10.64 5.11
CA ILE A 159 -5.15 -9.73 6.03
C ILE A 159 -6.19 -8.79 6.65
N TRP A 160 -7.03 -8.15 5.83
CA TRP A 160 -8.00 -7.17 6.33
C TRP A 160 -9.10 -7.79 7.16
N ASP A 161 -9.64 -8.95 6.75
CA ASP A 161 -10.59 -9.71 7.56
C ASP A 161 -10.00 -10.05 8.94
N ASN A 162 -8.76 -10.56 9.00
CA ASN A 162 -8.10 -10.93 10.25
C ASN A 162 -7.74 -9.72 11.14
N LEU A 163 -7.56 -8.54 10.55
CA LEU A 163 -7.30 -7.30 11.27
C LEU A 163 -8.60 -6.59 11.71
N GLY A 164 -9.75 -7.24 11.50
CA GLY A 164 -11.05 -6.74 11.93
C GLY A 164 -11.49 -5.49 11.16
N PHE A 165 -11.15 -5.42 9.87
CA PHE A 165 -11.87 -4.55 8.94
C PHE A 165 -13.19 -5.19 8.59
N ILE A 166 -14.25 -4.39 8.47
CA ILE A 166 -15.53 -4.84 7.94
C ILE A 166 -15.54 -4.66 6.42
N ARG A 167 -16.26 -5.54 5.73
CA ARG A 167 -16.55 -5.41 4.30
C ARG A 167 -17.74 -4.46 4.13
N ALA A 168 -17.47 -3.16 4.04
CA ALA A 168 -18.48 -2.10 3.95
C ALA A 168 -19.28 -2.13 2.64
N GLY A 169 -18.72 -2.72 1.58
CA GLY A 169 -19.42 -2.89 0.31
C GLY A 169 -18.68 -3.79 -0.67
N LEU A 170 -19.35 -4.09 -1.77
CA LEU A 170 -18.81 -4.82 -2.92
C LEU A 170 -19.15 -4.05 -4.19
N ILE A 171 -18.15 -3.78 -5.01
CA ILE A 171 -18.31 -3.19 -6.34
C ILE A 171 -18.18 -4.32 -7.36
N PRO A 172 -19.25 -4.71 -8.06
CA PRO A 172 -19.19 -5.78 -9.05
C PRO A 172 -18.35 -5.34 -10.25
N LYS A 173 -17.53 -6.24 -10.80
CA LYS A 173 -16.71 -6.02 -12.02
C LYS A 173 -15.88 -4.73 -11.96
N ALA A 174 -15.35 -4.41 -10.79
CA ALA A 174 -14.68 -3.14 -10.49
C ALA A 174 -13.35 -2.94 -11.24
N GLY A 175 -12.65 -4.02 -11.59
CA GLY A 175 -11.37 -3.95 -12.29
C GLY A 175 -11.25 -5.03 -13.35
N ARG A 176 -10.57 -4.70 -14.45
CA ARG A 176 -10.17 -5.64 -15.49
C ARG A 176 -8.75 -6.09 -15.17
N LEU A 177 -8.58 -7.30 -14.66
CA LEU A 177 -7.33 -7.78 -14.08
C LEU A 177 -6.86 -9.04 -14.76
N ARG A 178 -5.54 -9.20 -14.81
CA ARG A 178 -4.91 -10.44 -15.27
C ARG A 178 -5.14 -11.54 -14.24
N CYS A 179 -5.71 -12.66 -14.67
CA CYS A 179 -5.86 -13.85 -13.84
C CYS A 179 -4.63 -14.77 -13.96
N GLU A 180 -4.41 -15.60 -12.95
CA GLU A 180 -3.44 -16.70 -13.06
C GLU A 180 -3.97 -17.73 -14.07
N GLY A 181 -3.18 -18.05 -15.09
CA GLY A 181 -3.50 -19.15 -16.00
C GLY A 181 -3.39 -20.50 -15.31
N GLU A 182 -4.00 -21.54 -15.87
CA GLU A 182 -4.07 -22.89 -15.28
C GLU A 182 -2.71 -23.51 -14.90
N ARG A 183 -1.61 -23.03 -15.51
CA ARG A 183 -0.24 -23.51 -15.29
C ARG A 183 0.66 -22.51 -14.56
N GLY A 184 0.11 -21.43 -14.03
CA GLY A 184 0.87 -20.32 -13.44
C GLY A 184 1.39 -19.31 -14.47
N ASP A 185 1.04 -19.47 -15.74
CA ASP A 185 1.34 -18.53 -16.82
C ASP A 185 0.43 -17.29 -16.75
N ARG A 186 0.75 -16.24 -17.51
CA ARG A 186 -0.09 -15.03 -17.61
C ARG A 186 -1.42 -15.39 -18.29
N GLY A 187 -2.50 -15.52 -17.51
CA GLY A 187 -3.84 -15.78 -18.00
C GLY A 187 -4.48 -14.57 -18.68
N GLU A 188 -5.71 -14.77 -19.18
CA GLU A 188 -6.52 -13.70 -19.77
C GLU A 188 -6.94 -12.66 -18.71
N GLU A 189 -7.38 -11.51 -19.19
CA GLU A 189 -7.91 -10.46 -18.33
C GLU A 189 -9.41 -10.63 -18.12
N GLU A 190 -9.83 -10.63 -16.86
CA GLU A 190 -11.22 -10.82 -16.45
C GLU A 190 -11.70 -9.63 -15.64
N TYR A 191 -13.02 -9.40 -15.64
CA TYR A 191 -13.63 -8.41 -14.76
C TYR A 191 -13.84 -9.00 -13.37
N VAL A 192 -13.19 -8.40 -12.39
CA VAL A 192 -13.13 -8.87 -11.00
C VAL A 192 -13.80 -7.88 -10.07
N ASP A 193 -14.60 -8.39 -9.13
CA ASP A 193 -15.24 -7.59 -8.09
C ASP A 193 -14.20 -7.00 -7.11
N ALA A 194 -14.52 -5.87 -6.48
CA ALA A 194 -13.71 -5.28 -5.43
C ALA A 194 -14.50 -5.06 -4.15
N ILE A 195 -13.91 -5.44 -3.02
CA ILE A 195 -14.43 -5.18 -1.68
C ILE A 195 -13.98 -3.79 -1.24
N VAL A 196 -14.91 -3.02 -0.70
CA VAL A 196 -14.63 -1.81 0.08
C VAL A 196 -14.47 -2.23 1.54
N PHE A 197 -13.28 -2.09 2.09
CA PHE A 197 -13.04 -2.35 3.52
C PHE A 197 -13.12 -1.07 4.33
N TYR A 198 -13.67 -1.15 5.53
CA TYR A 198 -13.74 -0.06 6.50
C TYR A 198 -13.28 -0.53 7.88
N LYS A 199 -12.64 0.36 8.64
CA LYS A 199 -12.35 0.13 10.06
C LYS A 199 -12.34 1.44 10.83
N SER A 200 -13.04 1.48 11.98
CA SER A 200 -12.88 2.51 13.00
C SER A 200 -11.63 2.26 13.84
N PHE A 201 -10.90 3.31 14.19
CA PHE A 201 -9.80 3.27 15.15
C PHE A 201 -10.21 3.68 16.56
N GLU A 202 -11.44 4.19 16.72
CA GLU A 202 -12.09 4.47 18.01
C GLU A 202 -12.66 3.19 18.65
#